data_AF-A0A2C6MDB6-F1
#
_entry.id   AF-A0A2C6MDB6-F1
#
_cell.length_a   1.000
_cell.length_b   1.000
_cell.length_c   1.000
_cell.angle_alpha   90.00
_cell.angle_beta   90.00
_cell.angle_gamma   90.00
#
_symmetry.space_group_name_H-M   'P 1'
#
loop_
_entity.id
_entity.type
_entity.pdbx_description
1 polymer ?
#
loop_
_entity_poly.entity_id
_entity_poly.type
_entity_poly.pdbx_seq_one_letter_code
_entity_poly.pdbx_strand_id
1 'polypeptide(L)'
;MLIKEIEYNNGKFPKETLQKAIAQREEIIPELLEILDYTCQNAEQLAEEENYIAHIYALYLLAQFREEKAYPLIYNLLNKPQDILNNLLGDVITEGLPGILASVCGGDIELIKKIIENEQIDEFIRGSALNSLVILVAQGIKSRDEVLNYFGNLFRGKLERTYSHVWDDLVACSSRLYPEEIIGDIELAYDEELVNPLYIDLEDIQAQLRKNKRTVLSELYNAIRYQLINDTIHELEGWACFDEKNHDISIPLNDILKFNKQEPYRKEFKVGRNDPCPCGSGKKYKKCCGK
;
A
#
# COMPACT_ATOMS: atom_id res chain seq x y z
N MET A 1 27.95 -1.31 -16.63
CA MET A 1 26.88 -1.50 -15.63
C MET A 1 25.59 -1.33 -16.39
N LEU A 2 24.85 -2.42 -16.56
CA LEU A 2 23.72 -2.48 -17.50
C LEU A 2 22.59 -1.53 -17.08
N ILE A 3 22.38 -1.35 -15.77
CA ILE A 3 21.36 -0.43 -15.24
C ILE A 3 21.81 1.03 -15.35
N LYS A 4 23.12 1.31 -15.32
CA LYS A 4 23.63 2.67 -15.57
C LYS A 4 23.24 3.24 -16.93
N GLU A 5 23.04 2.38 -17.94
CA GLU A 5 22.58 2.82 -19.26
C GLU A 5 21.14 3.37 -19.23
N ILE A 6 20.38 3.05 -18.18
CA ILE A 6 18.96 3.39 -18.00
C ILE A 6 18.71 4.04 -16.64
N GLU A 7 19.74 4.64 -16.02
CA GLU A 7 19.62 5.18 -14.66
C GLU A 7 18.74 6.44 -14.58
N TYR A 8 18.57 7.12 -15.72
CA TYR A 8 17.64 8.23 -15.89
C TYR A 8 16.51 7.85 -16.85
N ASN A 9 15.27 8.11 -16.44
CA ASN A 9 14.10 7.97 -17.27
C ASN A 9 14.14 8.98 -18.43
N ASN A 10 13.96 8.50 -19.65
CA ASN A 10 13.91 9.30 -20.86
C ASN A 10 12.53 9.24 -21.56
N GLY A 11 11.50 8.78 -20.84
CA GLY A 11 10.15 8.60 -21.34
C GLY A 11 9.92 7.30 -22.11
N LYS A 12 10.93 6.43 -22.24
CA LYS A 12 10.82 5.13 -22.91
C LYS A 12 11.11 3.99 -21.95
N PHE A 13 10.20 3.02 -21.92
CA PHE A 13 10.39 1.83 -21.10
C PHE A 13 11.57 0.97 -21.62
N PRO A 14 12.61 0.70 -20.80
CA PRO A 14 13.84 0.03 -21.24
C PRO A 14 13.70 -1.52 -21.27
N LYS A 15 12.71 -2.04 -21.99
CA LYS A 15 12.35 -3.47 -22.00
C LYS A 15 13.52 -4.40 -22.32
N GLU A 16 14.30 -4.11 -23.36
CA GLU A 16 15.42 -4.95 -23.78
C GLU A 16 16.55 -4.98 -22.75
N THR A 17 16.84 -3.84 -22.11
CA THR A 17 17.85 -3.74 -21.05
C THR A 17 17.42 -4.55 -19.83
N LEU A 18 16.15 -4.45 -19.41
CA LEU A 18 15.62 -5.24 -18.31
C LEU A 18 15.60 -6.75 -18.62
N GLN A 19 15.27 -7.14 -19.86
CA GLN A 19 15.36 -8.54 -20.29
C GLN A 19 16.79 -9.09 -20.18
N LYS A 20 17.79 -8.31 -20.61
CA LYS A 20 19.20 -8.67 -20.46
C LYS A 20 19.59 -8.79 -18.99
N ALA A 21 19.17 -7.85 -18.13
CA ALA A 21 19.43 -7.88 -16.70
C ALA A 21 18.85 -9.13 -16.04
N ILE A 22 17.61 -9.50 -16.39
CA ILE A 22 16.95 -10.73 -15.92
C ILE A 22 17.71 -11.98 -16.37
N ALA A 23 18.16 -12.01 -17.64
CA ALA A 23 18.93 -13.13 -18.18
C ALA A 23 20.32 -13.28 -17.53
N GLN A 24 20.89 -12.19 -17.01
CA GLN A 24 22.21 -12.12 -16.39
C GLN A 24 22.14 -11.94 -14.86
N ARG A 25 21.16 -12.60 -14.22
CA ARG A 25 20.85 -12.46 -12.78
C ARG A 25 22.09 -12.44 -11.87
N GLU A 26 22.96 -13.44 -11.96
CA GLU A 26 24.11 -13.59 -11.05
C GLU A 26 25.13 -12.46 -11.21
N GLU A 27 25.27 -11.94 -12.44
CA GLU A 27 26.20 -10.88 -12.79
C GLU A 27 25.65 -9.51 -12.38
N ILE A 28 24.33 -9.30 -12.45
CA ILE A 28 23.70 -8.00 -12.17
C ILE A 28 23.43 -7.79 -10.68
N ILE A 29 23.20 -8.83 -9.88
CA ILE A 29 22.86 -8.69 -8.44
C ILE A 29 23.83 -7.75 -7.68
N PRO A 30 25.17 -7.87 -7.81
CA PRO A 30 26.09 -6.96 -7.14
C PRO A 30 25.89 -5.49 -7.53
N GLU A 31 25.62 -5.21 -8.81
CA GLU A 31 25.33 -3.87 -9.31
C GLU A 31 24.01 -3.33 -8.74
N LEU A 32 22.96 -4.16 -8.66
CA LEU A 32 21.67 -3.75 -8.08
C LEU A 32 21.77 -3.44 -6.58
N LEU A 33 22.54 -4.24 -5.83
CA LEU A 33 22.80 -3.99 -4.41
C LEU A 33 23.61 -2.72 -4.20
N GLU A 34 24.61 -2.46 -5.07
CA GLU A 34 25.39 -1.21 -5.06
C GLU A 34 24.49 0.00 -5.34
N ILE A 35 23.53 -0.11 -6.27
CA ILE A 35 22.55 0.95 -6.53
C ILE A 35 21.73 1.24 -5.28
N LEU A 36 21.17 0.22 -4.59
CA LEU A 36 20.38 0.47 -3.38
C LEU A 36 21.21 1.07 -2.24
N ASP A 37 22.45 0.60 -2.05
CA ASP A 37 23.34 1.16 -1.04
C ASP A 37 23.70 2.62 -1.36
N TYR A 38 24.04 2.91 -2.62
CA TYR A 38 24.28 4.27 -3.10
C TYR A 38 23.05 5.17 -2.91
N THR A 39 21.84 4.68 -3.22
CA THR A 39 20.60 5.43 -3.01
C THR A 39 20.38 5.73 -1.54
N CYS A 40 20.63 4.78 -0.64
CA CYS A 40 20.52 5.02 0.79
C CYS A 40 21.52 6.06 1.29
N GLN A 41 22.75 6.06 0.77
CA GLN A 41 23.80 7.02 1.16
C GLN A 41 23.57 8.43 0.59
N ASN A 42 22.95 8.54 -0.57
CA ASN A 42 22.79 9.80 -1.32
C ASN A 42 21.32 10.20 -1.49
N ALA A 43 20.44 9.75 -0.59
CA ALA A 43 18.99 9.90 -0.73
C ALA A 43 18.54 11.36 -0.89
N GLU A 44 19.13 12.28 -0.14
CA GLU A 44 18.84 13.73 -0.23
C GLU A 44 19.14 14.28 -1.63
N GLN A 45 20.33 13.99 -2.15
CA GLN A 45 20.73 14.43 -3.49
C GLN A 45 19.84 13.81 -4.57
N LEU A 46 19.63 12.49 -4.52
CA LEU A 46 18.87 11.78 -5.54
C LEU A 46 17.38 12.12 -5.53
N ALA A 47 16.83 12.51 -4.38
CA ALA A 47 15.46 13.01 -4.28
C ALA A 47 15.25 14.35 -4.99
N GLU A 48 16.32 15.09 -5.27
CA GLU A 48 16.30 16.33 -6.05
C GLU A 48 16.69 16.11 -7.53
N GLU A 49 17.24 14.94 -7.88
CA GLU A 49 17.65 14.63 -9.25
C GLU A 49 16.44 14.27 -10.13
N GLU A 50 16.17 15.14 -11.11
CA GLU A 50 15.09 14.89 -12.07
C GLU A 50 15.33 13.60 -12.87
N ASN A 51 14.28 12.78 -12.97
CA ASN A 51 14.21 11.55 -13.75
C ASN A 51 15.12 10.41 -13.29
N TYR A 52 15.84 10.51 -12.17
CA TYR A 52 16.58 9.36 -11.64
C TYR A 52 15.63 8.21 -11.26
N ILE A 53 15.90 7.00 -11.73
CA ILE A 53 15.00 5.83 -11.58
C ILE A 53 15.73 4.50 -11.36
N ALA A 54 17.06 4.47 -11.36
CA ALA A 54 17.84 3.23 -11.23
C ALA A 54 17.45 2.39 -10.01
N HIS A 55 17.18 3.05 -8.87
CA HIS A 55 16.77 2.40 -7.63
C HIS A 55 15.45 1.67 -7.75
N ILE A 56 14.50 2.16 -8.57
CA ILE A 56 13.25 1.46 -8.84
C ILE A 56 13.52 0.14 -9.56
N TYR A 57 14.35 0.14 -10.61
CA TYR A 57 14.73 -1.11 -11.27
C TYR A 57 15.44 -2.06 -10.32
N ALA A 58 16.34 -1.55 -9.47
CA ALA A 58 17.03 -2.37 -8.48
C ALA A 58 16.06 -3.01 -7.49
N LEU A 59 15.10 -2.25 -6.93
CA LEU A 59 14.09 -2.77 -6.01
C LEU A 59 13.28 -3.92 -6.63
N TYR A 60 12.75 -3.72 -7.83
CA TYR A 60 11.91 -4.72 -8.48
C TYR A 60 12.69 -5.94 -8.96
N LEU A 61 13.90 -5.77 -9.51
CA LEU A 61 14.72 -6.90 -9.96
C LEU A 61 15.23 -7.73 -8.77
N LEU A 62 15.71 -7.09 -7.70
CA LEU A 62 16.13 -7.80 -6.48
C LEU A 62 14.96 -8.53 -5.83
N ALA A 63 13.76 -7.94 -5.83
CA ALA A 63 12.54 -8.60 -5.41
C ALA A 63 12.23 -9.81 -6.30
N GLN A 64 12.22 -9.67 -7.63
CA GLN A 64 12.04 -10.78 -8.58
C GLN A 64 13.05 -11.92 -8.34
N PHE A 65 14.29 -11.57 -8.03
CA PHE A 65 15.35 -12.53 -7.76
C PHE A 65 15.32 -13.13 -6.36
N ARG A 66 14.43 -12.68 -5.47
CA ARG A 66 14.38 -13.07 -4.06
C ARG A 66 15.73 -12.84 -3.35
N GLU A 67 16.40 -11.73 -3.68
CA GLU A 67 17.71 -11.44 -3.12
C GLU A 67 17.59 -10.89 -1.69
N GLU A 68 17.80 -11.75 -0.71
CA GLU A 68 17.65 -11.42 0.71
C GLU A 68 18.64 -10.35 1.19
N LYS A 69 19.80 -10.19 0.54
CA LYS A 69 20.75 -9.11 0.88
C LYS A 69 20.17 -7.72 0.65
N ALA A 70 19.13 -7.59 -0.17
CA ALA A 70 18.43 -6.32 -0.37
C ALA A 70 17.59 -5.92 0.85
N TYR A 71 17.15 -6.88 1.67
CA TYR A 71 16.23 -6.64 2.78
C TYR A 71 16.72 -5.59 3.80
N PRO A 72 17.96 -5.67 4.34
CA PRO A 72 18.49 -4.64 5.22
C PRO A 72 18.72 -3.29 4.51
N LEU A 73 19.06 -3.28 3.21
CA LEU A 73 19.25 -2.04 2.46
C LEU A 73 17.93 -1.30 2.26
N ILE A 74 16.86 -2.04 1.92
CA ILE A 74 15.51 -1.50 1.80
C ILE A 74 15.03 -0.96 3.15
N TYR A 75 15.24 -1.70 4.24
CA TYR A 75 14.93 -1.21 5.58
C TYR A 75 15.64 0.12 5.88
N ASN A 76 16.94 0.23 5.58
CA ASN A 76 17.70 1.46 5.81
C ASN A 76 17.19 2.63 4.95
N LEU A 77 16.80 2.37 3.70
CA LEU A 77 16.19 3.37 2.84
C LEU A 77 14.86 3.86 3.43
N LEU A 78 13.98 2.96 3.88
CA LEU A 78 12.67 3.31 4.44
C LEU A 78 12.73 4.07 5.77
N ASN A 79 13.91 4.21 6.38
CA ASN A 79 14.13 5.06 7.56
C ASN A 79 14.55 6.50 7.20
N LYS A 80 14.57 6.87 5.91
CA LYS A 80 14.81 8.24 5.48
C LYS A 80 13.59 9.14 5.74
N PRO A 81 13.79 10.46 5.83
CA PRO A 81 12.70 11.44 5.92
C PRO A 81 11.61 11.22 4.86
N GLN A 82 10.35 11.47 5.24
CA GLN A 82 9.17 11.19 4.42
C GLN A 82 9.17 11.97 3.10
N ASP A 83 9.58 13.24 3.12
CA ASP A 83 9.69 14.10 1.93
C ASP A 83 10.69 13.53 0.91
N ILE A 84 11.84 13.03 1.39
CA ILE A 84 12.83 12.35 0.56
C ILE A 84 12.26 11.06 -0.02
N LEU A 85 11.57 10.25 0.79
CA LEU A 85 10.97 9.00 0.35
C LEU A 85 9.85 9.20 -0.66
N ASN A 86 9.03 10.23 -0.50
CA ASN A 86 7.97 10.57 -1.45
C ASN A 86 8.56 10.90 -2.83
N ASN A 87 9.68 11.63 -2.88
CA ASN A 87 10.35 11.93 -4.14
C ASN A 87 11.03 10.71 -4.77
N LEU A 88 11.63 9.84 -3.95
CA LEU A 88 12.33 8.66 -4.46
C LEU A 88 11.38 7.53 -4.88
N LEU A 89 10.38 7.21 -4.05
CA LEU A 89 9.55 6.02 -4.20
C LEU A 89 8.17 6.35 -4.77
N GLY A 90 7.61 7.52 -4.46
CA GLY A 90 6.27 7.91 -4.92
C GLY A 90 5.24 6.80 -4.68
N ASP A 91 4.50 6.44 -5.73
CA ASP A 91 3.45 5.41 -5.69
C ASP A 91 3.98 4.01 -5.35
N VAL A 92 5.29 3.76 -5.48
CA VAL A 92 5.89 2.49 -5.02
C VAL A 92 5.63 2.27 -3.54
N ILE A 93 5.52 3.33 -2.73
CA ILE A 93 5.24 3.21 -1.30
C ILE A 93 3.98 2.39 -1.05
N THR A 94 2.91 2.60 -1.80
CA THR A 94 1.61 1.95 -1.58
C THR A 94 1.33 0.82 -2.55
N GLU A 95 1.88 0.86 -3.76
CA GLU A 95 1.58 -0.10 -4.83
C GLU A 95 2.61 -1.24 -4.94
N GLY A 96 3.90 -0.91 -4.86
CA GLY A 96 4.99 -1.88 -5.10
C GLY A 96 5.61 -2.45 -3.83
N LEU A 97 5.75 -1.61 -2.80
CA LEU A 97 6.49 -1.91 -1.58
C LEU A 97 6.00 -3.18 -0.84
N PRO A 98 4.69 -3.47 -0.73
CA PRO A 98 4.23 -4.70 -0.10
C PRO A 98 4.83 -5.96 -0.76
N GLY A 99 4.81 -6.01 -2.09
CA GLY A 99 5.34 -7.12 -2.88
C GLY A 99 6.86 -7.19 -2.79
N ILE A 100 7.54 -6.04 -2.84
CA ILE A 100 9.01 -5.96 -2.71
C ILE A 100 9.45 -6.51 -1.34
N LEU A 101 8.89 -6.01 -0.24
CA LEU A 101 9.23 -6.47 1.11
C LEU A 101 8.97 -7.97 1.28
N ALA A 102 7.79 -8.45 0.84
CA ALA A 102 7.46 -9.87 0.91
C ALA A 102 8.44 -10.73 0.09
N SER A 103 8.95 -10.22 -1.03
CA SER A 103 9.85 -10.96 -1.92
C SER A 103 11.28 -11.06 -1.40
N VAL A 104 11.80 -10.03 -0.74
CA VAL A 104 13.19 -9.98 -0.27
C VAL A 104 13.38 -10.49 1.16
N CYS A 105 12.30 -10.65 1.94
CA CYS A 105 12.44 -10.97 3.37
C CYS A 105 12.91 -12.41 3.67
N GLY A 106 12.89 -13.33 2.69
CA GLY A 106 13.26 -14.74 2.91
C GLY A 106 12.37 -15.48 3.92
N GLY A 107 11.21 -14.92 4.27
CA GLY A 107 10.36 -15.40 5.37
C GLY A 107 10.78 -14.90 6.77
N ASP A 108 11.86 -14.12 6.89
CA ASP A 108 12.19 -13.37 8.10
C ASP A 108 11.42 -12.05 8.15
N ILE A 109 10.42 -11.97 9.03
CA ILE A 109 9.54 -10.80 9.15
C ILE A 109 10.06 -9.75 10.15
N GLU A 110 11.24 -9.90 10.73
CA GLU A 110 11.67 -9.03 11.83
C GLU A 110 11.89 -7.56 11.41
N LEU A 111 12.43 -7.27 10.22
CA LEU A 111 12.53 -5.87 9.75
C LEU A 111 11.15 -5.31 9.34
N ILE A 112 10.27 -6.13 8.74
CA ILE A 112 8.88 -5.76 8.48
C ILE A 112 8.18 -5.34 9.79
N LYS A 113 8.35 -6.11 10.88
CA LYS A 113 7.80 -5.75 12.20
C LYS A 113 8.39 -4.43 12.71
N LYS A 114 9.71 -4.23 12.61
CA LYS A 114 10.36 -2.97 12.99
C LYS A 114 9.84 -1.78 12.19
N ILE A 115 9.46 -1.96 10.93
CA ILE A 115 8.82 -0.92 10.13
C ILE A 115 7.45 -0.60 10.73
N ILE A 116 6.59 -1.62 10.89
CA ILE A 116 5.21 -1.47 11.38
C ILE A 116 5.16 -0.81 12.77
N GLU A 117 6.06 -1.19 13.67
CA GLU A 117 6.07 -0.74 15.07
C GLU A 117 6.73 0.65 15.26
N ASN A 118 7.40 1.21 14.24
CA ASN A 118 8.10 2.48 14.37
C ASN A 118 7.23 3.68 13.95
N GLU A 119 6.79 4.48 14.91
CA GLU A 119 5.95 5.66 14.68
C GLU A 119 6.64 6.84 14.00
N GLN A 120 7.97 6.78 13.86
CA GLN A 120 8.71 7.78 13.09
C GLN A 120 8.71 7.45 11.58
N ILE A 121 8.28 6.26 11.20
CA ILE A 121 8.11 5.89 9.79
C ILE A 121 6.70 6.30 9.36
N ASP A 122 6.60 6.84 8.15
CA ASP A 122 5.34 7.22 7.51
C ASP A 122 4.29 6.10 7.57
N GLU A 123 3.05 6.49 7.85
CA GLU A 123 1.94 5.55 8.06
C GLU A 123 1.61 4.71 6.83
N PHE A 124 1.82 5.21 5.61
CA PHE A 124 1.60 4.44 4.38
C PHE A 124 2.70 3.38 4.17
N ILE A 125 3.95 3.68 4.54
CA ILE A 125 5.02 2.67 4.55
C ILE A 125 4.70 1.57 5.58
N ARG A 126 4.23 1.94 6.77
CA ARG A 126 3.80 1.00 7.81
C ARG A 126 2.62 0.14 7.36
N GLY A 127 1.63 0.75 6.68
CA GLY A 127 0.52 0.06 6.04
C GLY A 127 0.95 -0.93 4.95
N SER A 128 1.91 -0.55 4.12
CA SER A 128 2.50 -1.44 3.11
C SER A 128 3.27 -2.61 3.73
N ALA A 129 3.96 -2.39 4.84
CA ALA A 129 4.60 -3.44 5.60
C ALA A 129 3.58 -4.43 6.20
N LEU A 130 2.41 -3.98 6.68
CA LEU A 130 1.30 -4.87 7.06
C LEU A 130 0.80 -5.71 5.89
N ASN A 131 0.58 -5.08 4.72
CA ASN A 131 0.14 -5.78 3.52
C ASN A 131 1.16 -6.84 3.06
N SER A 132 2.47 -6.61 3.24
CA SER A 132 3.50 -7.61 2.94
C SER A 132 3.31 -8.90 3.74
N LEU A 133 2.87 -8.83 5.00
CA LEU A 133 2.58 -10.02 5.81
C LEU A 133 1.38 -10.80 5.28
N VAL A 134 0.37 -10.11 4.73
CA VAL A 134 -0.76 -10.76 4.05
C VAL A 134 -0.28 -11.49 2.79
N ILE A 135 0.64 -10.90 2.02
CA ILE A 135 1.26 -11.55 0.86
C ILE A 135 2.00 -12.82 1.28
N LEU A 136 2.78 -12.79 2.37
CA LEU A 136 3.48 -13.97 2.86
C LEU A 136 2.53 -15.11 3.24
N VAL A 137 1.35 -14.80 3.79
CA VAL A 137 0.30 -15.80 4.04
C VAL A 137 -0.31 -16.29 2.73
N ALA A 138 -0.62 -15.38 1.80
CA ALA A 138 -1.23 -15.73 0.52
C ALA A 138 -0.34 -16.67 -0.30
N GLN A 139 0.98 -16.51 -0.17
CA GLN A 139 2.01 -17.28 -0.88
C GLN A 139 2.47 -18.53 -0.09
N GLY A 140 1.87 -18.81 1.07
CA GLY A 140 2.19 -19.98 1.89
C GLY A 140 3.57 -19.94 2.56
N ILE A 141 4.24 -18.78 2.59
CA ILE A 141 5.53 -18.58 3.27
C ILE A 141 5.32 -18.47 4.79
N LYS A 142 4.22 -17.82 5.20
CA LYS A 142 3.81 -17.69 6.60
C LYS A 142 2.45 -18.32 6.83
N SER A 143 2.25 -18.84 8.05
CA SER A 143 0.93 -19.31 8.44
C SER A 143 0.01 -18.13 8.76
N ARG A 144 -1.28 -18.28 8.45
CA ARG A 144 -2.32 -17.32 8.85
C ARG A 144 -2.26 -17.06 10.35
N ASP A 145 -2.16 -18.11 11.16
CA ASP A 145 -2.25 -18.01 12.61
C ASP A 145 -1.05 -17.26 13.21
N GLU A 146 0.16 -17.45 12.66
CA GLU A 146 1.35 -16.68 13.05
C GLU A 146 1.15 -15.18 12.81
N VAL A 147 0.64 -14.81 11.63
CA VAL A 147 0.43 -13.40 11.27
C VAL A 147 -0.74 -12.78 12.04
N LEU A 148 -1.87 -13.49 12.19
CA LEU A 148 -3.01 -13.01 12.99
C LEU A 148 -2.65 -12.86 14.48
N ASN A 149 -1.85 -13.77 15.03
CA ASN A 149 -1.36 -13.62 16.39
C ASN A 149 -0.50 -12.36 16.54
N TYR A 150 0.36 -12.05 15.54
CA TYR A 150 1.10 -10.81 15.53
C TYR A 150 0.19 -9.58 15.40
N PHE A 151 -0.82 -9.61 14.53
CA PHE A 151 -1.82 -8.52 14.44
C PHE A 151 -2.56 -8.30 15.75
N GLY A 152 -2.95 -9.37 16.47
CA GLY A 152 -3.52 -9.25 17.81
C GLY A 152 -2.60 -8.53 18.79
N ASN A 153 -1.28 -8.72 18.70
CA ASN A 153 -0.32 -7.98 19.55
C ASN A 153 -0.21 -6.50 19.14
N LEU A 154 -0.40 -6.16 17.87
CA LEU A 154 -0.52 -4.77 17.40
C LEU A 154 -1.71 -4.07 18.05
N PHE A 155 -2.90 -4.68 17.99
CA PHE A 155 -4.10 -4.14 18.64
C PHE A 155 -3.93 -3.93 20.15
N ARG A 156 -3.23 -4.85 20.84
CA ARG A 156 -3.18 -4.92 22.32
C ARG A 156 -2.03 -4.15 22.96
N GLY A 157 -1.26 -3.37 22.19
CA GLY A 157 -0.31 -2.42 22.77
C GLY A 157 1.04 -2.29 22.09
N LYS A 158 1.23 -2.83 20.88
CA LYS A 158 2.42 -2.49 20.07
C LYS A 158 2.24 -1.25 19.18
N LEU A 159 0.99 -0.81 18.97
CA LEU A 159 0.69 0.48 18.33
C LEU A 159 0.24 1.49 19.39
N GLU A 160 0.66 2.74 19.28
CA GLU A 160 0.11 3.82 20.10
C GLU A 160 -1.41 3.93 19.89
N ARG A 161 -2.13 4.16 20.99
CA ARG A 161 -3.59 4.25 21.01
C ARG A 161 -4.08 5.63 20.59
N THR A 162 -3.59 6.06 19.43
CA THR A 162 -4.02 7.26 18.71
C THR A 162 -4.28 6.87 17.26
N TYR A 163 -5.33 7.44 16.67
CA TYR A 163 -5.65 7.21 15.25
C TYR A 163 -4.46 7.52 14.35
N SER A 164 -4.22 6.63 13.39
CA SER A 164 -3.36 6.77 12.21
C SER A 164 -3.87 5.79 11.16
N HIS A 165 -3.54 6.01 9.89
CA HIS A 165 -3.94 5.11 8.81
C HIS A 165 -3.41 3.67 8.99
N VAL A 166 -2.39 3.47 9.83
CA VAL A 166 -1.90 2.12 10.20
C VAL A 166 -2.99 1.28 10.85
N TRP A 167 -3.90 1.87 11.62
CA TRP A 167 -5.04 1.15 12.22
C TRP A 167 -6.05 0.71 11.16
N ASP A 168 -6.34 1.58 10.19
CA ASP A 168 -7.20 1.25 9.04
C ASP A 168 -6.63 0.05 8.26
N ASP A 169 -5.32 0.09 7.96
CA ASP A 169 -4.61 -0.98 7.28
C ASP A 169 -4.54 -2.26 8.12
N LEU A 170 -4.39 -2.17 9.44
CA LEU A 170 -4.37 -3.32 10.33
C LEU A 170 -5.71 -4.05 10.32
N VAL A 171 -6.84 -3.32 10.38
CA VAL A 171 -8.18 -3.90 10.27
C VAL A 171 -8.40 -4.49 8.87
N ALA A 172 -8.00 -3.77 7.83
CA ALA A 172 -8.10 -4.23 6.45
C ALA A 172 -7.30 -5.53 6.22
N CYS A 173 -6.06 -5.59 6.70
CA CYS A 173 -5.19 -6.77 6.65
C CYS A 173 -5.78 -7.94 7.44
N SER A 174 -6.27 -7.68 8.65
CA SER A 174 -6.92 -8.68 9.50
C SER A 174 -8.15 -9.29 8.83
N SER A 175 -9.00 -8.47 8.21
CA SER A 175 -10.20 -8.92 7.48
C SER A 175 -9.88 -9.91 6.35
N ARG A 176 -8.81 -9.67 5.58
CA ARG A 176 -8.35 -10.57 4.51
C ARG A 176 -7.92 -11.94 5.05
N LEU A 177 -7.46 -12.00 6.29
CA LEU A 177 -7.03 -13.22 6.96
C LEU A 177 -8.16 -13.92 7.74
N TYR A 178 -9.42 -13.46 7.64
CA TYR A 178 -10.56 -13.96 8.41
C TYR A 178 -10.32 -13.83 9.93
N PRO A 179 -10.62 -12.70 10.58
CA PRO A 179 -10.06 -12.35 11.89
C PRO A 179 -10.88 -12.85 13.09
N GLU A 180 -11.41 -14.07 13.04
CA GLU A 180 -12.33 -14.60 14.07
C GLU A 180 -11.75 -14.57 15.49
N GLU A 181 -10.43 -14.78 15.63
CA GLU A 181 -9.73 -14.84 16.91
C GLU A 181 -9.46 -13.46 17.52
N ILE A 182 -9.52 -12.39 16.71
CA ILE A 182 -9.19 -11.01 17.12
C ILE A 182 -10.33 -10.03 16.87
N ILE A 183 -11.55 -10.52 16.57
CA ILE A 183 -12.69 -9.64 16.27
C ILE A 183 -13.02 -8.70 17.43
N GLY A 184 -12.89 -9.15 18.69
CA GLY A 184 -13.09 -8.29 19.84
C GLY A 184 -12.05 -7.17 19.95
N ASP A 185 -10.82 -7.40 19.49
CA ASP A 185 -9.79 -6.35 19.44
C ASP A 185 -10.12 -5.32 18.35
N ILE A 186 -10.67 -5.77 17.21
CA ILE A 186 -11.15 -4.90 16.13
C ILE A 186 -12.33 -4.05 16.59
N GLU A 187 -13.34 -4.65 17.22
CA GLU A 187 -14.51 -3.94 17.76
C GLU A 187 -14.09 -2.87 18.77
N LEU A 188 -13.17 -3.20 19.68
CA LEU A 188 -12.60 -2.24 20.63
C LEU A 188 -11.87 -1.09 19.93
N ALA A 189 -11.17 -1.36 18.83
CA ALA A 189 -10.50 -0.29 18.07
C ALA A 189 -11.50 0.70 17.44
N TYR A 190 -12.68 0.24 17.01
CA TYR A 190 -13.76 1.13 16.57
C TYR A 190 -14.38 1.90 17.73
N ASP A 191 -14.62 1.26 18.88
CA ASP A 191 -15.16 1.90 20.07
C ASP A 191 -14.25 3.02 20.59
N GLU A 192 -12.93 2.88 20.40
CA GLU A 192 -11.93 3.89 20.76
C GLU A 192 -11.60 4.89 19.64
N GLU A 193 -12.37 4.90 18.55
CA GLU A 193 -12.19 5.82 17.41
C GLU A 193 -10.78 5.73 16.76
N LEU A 194 -10.13 4.56 16.84
CA LEU A 194 -8.80 4.33 16.27
C LEU A 194 -8.84 3.98 14.79
N VAL A 195 -10.02 3.71 14.23
CA VAL A 195 -10.23 3.30 12.84
C VAL A 195 -11.22 4.26 12.21
N ASN A 196 -10.95 4.70 10.98
CA ASN A 196 -11.85 5.54 10.22
C ASN A 196 -12.93 4.69 9.51
N PRO A 197 -14.21 4.78 9.92
CA PRO A 197 -15.27 3.96 9.33
C PRO A 197 -15.57 4.27 7.86
N LEU A 198 -15.09 5.42 7.34
CA LEU A 198 -15.20 5.75 5.91
C LEU A 198 -14.14 5.04 5.06
N TYR A 199 -13.04 4.60 5.68
CA TYR A 199 -12.01 3.82 5.00
C TYR A 199 -12.36 2.34 5.00
N ILE A 200 -12.75 1.82 6.17
CA ILE A 200 -13.20 0.43 6.33
C ILE A 200 -14.32 0.36 7.37
N ASP A 201 -15.48 -0.15 6.97
CA ASP A 201 -16.64 -0.26 7.85
C ASP A 201 -16.57 -1.56 8.68
N LEU A 202 -16.94 -1.48 9.96
CA LEU A 202 -17.06 -2.67 10.81
C LEU A 202 -18.06 -3.68 10.25
N GLU A 203 -19.14 -3.21 9.60
CA GLU A 203 -20.10 -4.09 8.93
C GLU A 203 -19.46 -4.90 7.80
N ASP A 204 -18.46 -4.37 7.09
CA ASP A 204 -17.72 -5.12 6.06
C ASP A 204 -16.94 -6.28 6.68
N ILE A 205 -16.36 -6.07 7.87
CA ILE A 205 -15.64 -7.12 8.61
C ILE A 205 -16.62 -8.18 9.12
N GLN A 206 -17.75 -7.76 9.66
CA GLN A 206 -18.80 -8.68 10.10
C GLN A 206 -19.38 -9.47 8.92
N ALA A 207 -19.60 -8.83 7.77
CA ALA A 207 -20.04 -9.50 6.55
C ALA A 207 -19.00 -10.52 6.05
N GLN A 208 -17.70 -10.21 6.13
CA GLN A 208 -16.61 -11.13 5.85
C GLN A 208 -16.67 -12.37 6.78
N LEU A 209 -16.89 -12.18 8.08
CA LEU A 209 -16.97 -13.27 9.06
C LEU A 209 -18.22 -14.16 8.90
N ARG A 210 -19.32 -13.62 8.35
CA ARG A 210 -20.51 -14.41 7.97
C ARG A 210 -20.24 -15.37 6.81
N LYS A 211 -19.21 -15.12 5.98
CA LYS A 211 -18.79 -16.05 4.93
C LYS A 211 -18.10 -17.27 5.54
N ASN A 212 -18.00 -18.35 4.77
CA ASN A 212 -17.20 -19.49 5.15
C ASN A 212 -15.70 -19.13 5.12
N LYS A 213 -14.96 -19.42 6.20
CA LYS A 213 -13.51 -19.18 6.33
C LYS A 213 -12.71 -19.72 5.12
N ARG A 214 -13.04 -20.91 4.64
CA ARG A 214 -12.37 -21.52 3.46
C ARG A 214 -12.59 -20.68 2.20
N THR A 215 -13.77 -20.10 2.02
CA THR A 215 -14.06 -19.22 0.88
C THR A 215 -13.22 -17.96 0.94
N VAL A 216 -13.17 -17.29 2.10
CA VAL A 216 -12.39 -16.06 2.29
C VAL A 216 -10.90 -16.31 2.02
N LEU A 217 -10.35 -17.39 2.58
CA LEU A 217 -8.94 -17.73 2.35
C LEU A 217 -8.67 -18.17 0.91
N SER A 218 -9.62 -18.86 0.27
CA SER A 218 -9.51 -19.18 -1.17
C SER A 218 -9.51 -17.92 -2.03
N GLU A 219 -10.31 -16.91 -1.72
CA GLU A 219 -10.29 -15.61 -2.41
C GLU A 219 -8.92 -14.94 -2.26
N LEU A 220 -8.35 -14.96 -1.06
CA LEU A 220 -6.99 -14.45 -0.79
C LEU A 220 -5.92 -15.19 -1.61
N TYR A 221 -5.91 -16.52 -1.58
CA TYR A 221 -4.88 -17.32 -2.27
C TYR A 221 -4.89 -17.20 -3.79
N ASN A 222 -6.02 -16.79 -4.37
CA ASN A 222 -6.17 -16.62 -5.83
C ASN A 222 -6.11 -15.14 -6.27
N ALA A 223 -5.96 -14.20 -5.34
CA ALA A 223 -5.95 -12.78 -5.66
C ALA A 223 -4.60 -12.35 -6.23
N ILE A 224 -4.63 -11.76 -7.43
CA ILE A 224 -3.45 -11.29 -8.18
C ILE A 224 -2.65 -10.27 -7.36
N ARG A 225 -3.34 -9.41 -6.61
CA ARG A 225 -2.73 -8.37 -5.77
C ARG A 225 -1.90 -8.87 -4.57
N TYR A 226 -1.97 -10.15 -4.21
CA TYR A 226 -1.20 -10.71 -3.09
C TYR A 226 -0.15 -11.70 -3.55
N GLN A 227 0.65 -11.27 -4.53
CA GLN A 227 1.74 -12.04 -5.10
C GLN A 227 3.08 -11.41 -4.75
N LEU A 228 4.11 -12.25 -4.77
CA LEU A 228 5.49 -11.77 -4.81
C LEU A 228 5.76 -11.13 -6.18
N ILE A 229 6.76 -10.27 -6.26
CA ILE A 229 7.20 -9.68 -7.52
C ILE A 229 7.78 -10.80 -8.39
N ASN A 230 7.11 -11.16 -9.49
CA ASN A 230 7.54 -12.28 -10.35
C ASN A 230 8.05 -11.82 -11.71
N ASP A 231 7.56 -10.68 -12.18
CA ASP A 231 7.87 -10.14 -13.51
C ASP A 231 7.99 -8.62 -13.45
N THR A 232 9.19 -8.12 -13.17
CA THR A 232 9.54 -6.69 -13.14
C THR A 232 9.14 -5.98 -14.42
N ILE A 233 9.18 -6.64 -15.57
CA ILE A 233 8.79 -6.02 -16.84
C ILE A 233 7.29 -5.75 -16.82
N HIS A 234 6.49 -6.75 -16.42
CA HIS A 234 5.04 -6.59 -16.29
C HIS A 234 4.64 -5.53 -15.25
N GLU A 235 5.34 -5.49 -14.11
CA GLU A 235 5.08 -4.51 -13.05
C GLU A 235 5.32 -3.05 -13.52
N LEU A 236 6.33 -2.83 -14.37
CA LEU A 236 6.81 -1.49 -14.71
C LEU A 236 6.38 -0.98 -16.10
N GLU A 237 6.10 -1.87 -17.07
CA GLU A 237 5.89 -1.45 -18.47
C GLU A 237 4.68 -0.53 -18.68
N GLY A 238 3.71 -0.57 -17.76
CA GLY A 238 2.50 0.24 -17.81
C GLY A 238 2.59 1.59 -17.10
N TRP A 239 3.74 1.96 -16.54
CA TRP A 239 3.86 3.19 -15.75
C TRP A 239 3.74 4.44 -16.60
N ALA A 240 3.05 5.46 -16.06
CA ALA A 240 2.77 6.71 -16.76
C ALA A 240 4.04 7.46 -17.21
N CYS A 241 5.15 7.27 -16.49
CA CYS A 241 6.44 7.88 -16.79
C CYS A 241 7.12 7.33 -18.05
N PHE A 242 6.61 6.24 -18.64
CA PHE A 242 7.10 5.66 -19.90
C PHE A 242 6.16 5.88 -21.09
N ASP A 243 5.08 6.64 -20.92
CA ASP A 243 4.19 7.02 -22.02
C ASP A 243 4.62 8.38 -22.59
N GLU A 244 5.23 8.35 -23.78
CA GLU A 244 5.64 9.54 -24.54
C GLU A 244 4.49 10.56 -24.73
N LYS A 245 3.22 10.12 -24.68
CA LYS A 245 2.05 11.01 -24.82
C LYS A 245 1.75 11.85 -23.58
N ASN A 246 2.32 11.51 -22.42
CA ASN A 246 2.11 12.25 -21.17
C ASN A 246 3.14 13.37 -20.95
N HIS A 247 4.19 13.46 -21.77
CA HIS A 247 5.22 14.50 -21.62
C HIS A 247 4.78 15.91 -22.07
N ASP A 248 3.60 16.06 -22.68
CA ASP A 248 3.09 17.34 -23.18
C ASP A 248 1.75 17.76 -22.55
N ILE A 249 1.49 17.36 -21.31
CA ILE A 249 0.37 17.91 -20.56
C ILE A 249 0.85 19.13 -19.77
N SER A 250 1.20 20.20 -20.49
CA SER A 250 0.94 21.53 -19.94
C SER A 250 -0.57 21.67 -19.85
N ILE A 251 -1.19 21.22 -18.76
CA ILE A 251 -2.63 21.48 -18.55
C ILE A 251 -2.73 23.01 -18.50
N PRO A 252 -3.39 23.66 -19.47
CA PRO A 252 -3.60 25.09 -19.36
C PRO A 252 -4.33 25.34 -18.05
N LEU A 253 -3.91 26.32 -17.23
CA LEU A 253 -4.56 26.62 -15.95
C LEU A 253 -6.10 26.76 -16.07
N ASN A 254 -6.57 27.13 -17.26
CA ASN A 254 -7.99 27.20 -17.65
C ASN A 254 -8.72 25.84 -17.66
N ASP A 255 -8.04 24.72 -17.88
CA ASP A 255 -8.65 23.38 -17.84
C ASP A 255 -8.69 22.82 -16.41
N ILE A 256 -7.73 23.17 -15.54
CA ILE A 256 -7.82 22.91 -14.08
C ILE A 256 -9.06 23.61 -13.48
N LEU A 257 -9.33 24.85 -13.89
CA LEU A 257 -10.50 25.61 -13.45
C LEU A 257 -11.83 25.06 -14.00
N LYS A 258 -11.83 24.28 -15.08
CA LYS A 258 -13.05 23.61 -15.60
C LYS A 258 -13.41 22.35 -14.83
N PHE A 259 -12.42 21.59 -14.33
CA PHE A 259 -12.68 20.40 -13.51
C PHE A 259 -13.27 20.73 -12.12
N ASN A 260 -13.01 21.93 -11.60
CA ASN A 260 -13.58 22.42 -10.34
C ASN A 260 -15.01 23.00 -10.45
N LYS A 261 -15.70 22.82 -11.59
CA LYS A 261 -17.11 23.21 -11.78
C LYS A 261 -18.12 22.07 -11.63
N GLN A 262 -17.75 20.95 -11.01
CA GLN A 262 -18.79 20.12 -10.41
C GLN A 262 -19.19 20.77 -9.10
N GLU A 263 -20.36 21.43 -9.09
CA GLU A 263 -20.98 21.81 -7.83
C GLU A 263 -21.01 20.57 -6.93
N PRO A 264 -20.59 20.67 -5.65
CA PRO A 264 -20.62 19.53 -4.75
C PRO A 264 -22.02 18.93 -4.79
N TYR A 265 -22.09 17.61 -5.02
CA TYR A 265 -23.36 16.89 -5.03
C TYR A 265 -24.05 17.11 -3.68
N ARG A 266 -24.99 18.07 -3.65
CA ARG A 266 -25.86 18.29 -2.51
C ARG A 266 -26.83 17.12 -2.50
N LYS A 267 -26.54 16.13 -1.68
CA LYS A 267 -27.51 15.10 -1.32
C LYS A 267 -28.75 15.82 -0.79
N GLU A 268 -29.83 15.82 -1.57
CA GLU A 268 -31.10 16.40 -1.12
C GLU A 268 -31.47 15.74 0.21
N PHE A 269 -31.71 16.56 1.23
CA PHE A 269 -32.07 16.07 2.56
C PHE A 269 -33.44 15.38 2.48
N LYS A 270 -33.42 14.05 2.30
CA LYS A 270 -34.64 13.24 2.33
C LYS A 270 -35.05 13.06 3.77
N VAL A 271 -36.07 13.81 4.20
CA VAL A 271 -36.70 13.63 5.51
C VAL A 271 -37.22 12.19 5.63
N GLY A 272 -36.77 11.47 6.66
CA GLY A 272 -37.21 10.11 6.92
C GLY A 272 -38.70 10.09 7.28
N ARG A 273 -39.43 9.06 6.84
CA ARG A 273 -40.89 8.94 7.07
C ARG A 273 -41.30 9.09 8.55
N ASN A 274 -40.43 8.74 9.49
CA ASN A 274 -40.68 8.81 10.93
C ASN A 274 -40.10 10.06 11.61
N ASP A 275 -39.37 10.91 10.90
CA ASP A 275 -38.73 12.11 11.44
C ASP A 275 -39.76 13.24 11.65
N PRO A 276 -39.46 14.25 12.50
CA PRO A 276 -40.29 15.45 12.62
C PRO A 276 -40.53 16.11 11.27
N CYS A 277 -41.77 16.49 11.01
CA CYS A 277 -42.17 17.07 9.73
C CYS A 277 -41.62 18.51 9.60
N PRO A 278 -40.92 18.84 8.50
CA PRO A 278 -40.23 20.12 8.35
C PRO A 278 -41.18 21.33 8.20
N CYS A 279 -42.50 21.12 8.07
CA CYS A 279 -43.50 22.19 8.04
C CYS A 279 -43.77 22.85 9.41
N GLY A 280 -43.07 22.42 10.47
CA GLY A 280 -43.21 22.99 11.82
C GLY A 280 -44.46 22.52 12.57
N SER A 281 -45.19 21.52 12.07
CA SER A 281 -46.42 21.03 12.72
C SER A 281 -46.21 20.20 13.99
N GLY A 282 -44.97 19.85 14.32
CA GLY A 282 -44.62 18.97 15.44
C GLY A 282 -44.99 17.49 15.25
N LYS A 283 -45.55 17.09 14.11
CA LYS A 283 -45.94 15.69 13.80
C LYS A 283 -44.84 14.97 13.01
N LYS A 284 -44.82 13.64 13.03
CA LYS A 284 -43.94 12.82 12.15
C LYS A 284 -44.30 13.00 10.67
N TYR A 285 -43.31 13.02 9.76
CA TYR A 285 -43.48 13.32 8.33
C TYR A 285 -44.59 12.50 7.66
N LYS A 286 -44.63 11.17 7.87
CA LYS A 286 -45.68 10.27 7.32
C LYS A 286 -47.12 10.58 7.76
N LYS A 287 -47.30 11.35 8.84
CA LYS A 287 -48.62 11.73 9.37
C LYS A 287 -48.99 13.18 9.06
N CYS A 288 -48.16 13.89 8.29
CA CYS A 288 -48.36 15.29 7.93
C CYS A 288 -48.15 15.50 6.43
N CYS A 289 -46.97 15.99 6.00
CA CYS A 289 -46.69 16.30 4.60
C CYS A 289 -46.38 15.05 3.74
N GLY A 290 -46.06 13.91 4.37
CA GLY A 290 -45.75 12.65 3.67
C GLY A 290 -46.94 11.70 3.55
N LYS A 291 -48.15 12.23 3.33
CA LYS A 291 -49.34 11.43 2.99
C LYS A 291 -49.29 10.94 1.56
#